data_AF-A0A957G9I9-F1
#
_entry.id   AF-A0A957G9I9-F1
#
_cell.length_a   1.000
_cell.length_b   1.000
_cell.length_c   1.000
_cell.angle_alpha   90.00
_cell.angle_beta   90.00
_cell.angle_gamma   90.00
#
_symmetry.space_group_name_H-M   'P 1'
#
loop_
_entity.id
_entity.type
_entity.pdbx_description
1 polymer ?
#
loop_
_entity_poly.entity_id
_entity_poly.type
_entity_poly.pdbx_seq_one_letter_code
_entity_poly.pdbx_strand_id
1 'polypeptide(L)'
;VTIALHFAGGRWTMDFSGWPPEIAARMGELLAGGALQIPPPVFVEMGGEIVAWDMAAKSLAVRFPVQARFQNPMGYMQGGMIAAAVDNVVGPLSFMVAPPSVTRSLTMEYLRPIPPSLAEFTVVARLVAAEVRRGPGTLLAKATLHNRILRRFGG
;
A
#
# COMPACT_ATOMS: atom_id res chain seq x y z
N VAL A 1 -2.83 2.69 18.10
CA VAL A 1 -1.69 1.75 18.15
C VAL A 1 -0.88 1.93 16.89
N THR A 2 0.40 2.25 17.02
CA THR A 2 1.28 2.62 15.91
C THR A 2 1.91 1.35 15.36
N ILE A 3 1.58 0.98 14.12
CA ILE A 3 2.37 -0.03 13.41
C ILE A 3 3.57 0.73 12.88
N ALA A 4 4.71 0.49 13.49
CA ALA A 4 5.94 1.04 13.00
C ALA A 4 6.58 0.02 12.06
N LEU A 5 6.43 0.24 10.75
CA LEU A 5 7.30 -0.37 9.76
C LEU A 5 8.67 0.29 9.94
N HIS A 6 9.52 -0.38 10.69
CA HIS A 6 10.88 0.07 10.93
C HIS A 6 11.80 -0.54 9.89
N PHE A 7 12.52 0.31 9.18
CA PHE A 7 13.70 -0.10 8.42
C PHE A 7 14.93 0.15 9.27
N ALA A 8 15.55 -0.92 9.76
CA ALA A 8 16.78 -0.85 10.55
C ALA A 8 17.72 -1.99 10.15
N GLY A 9 19.01 -1.70 9.97
CA GLY A 9 20.02 -2.72 9.64
C GLY A 9 19.78 -3.47 8.32
N GLY A 10 19.13 -2.85 7.33
CA GLY A 10 18.85 -3.48 6.03
C GLY A 10 17.63 -4.43 6.03
N ARG A 11 16.88 -4.50 7.13
CA ARG A 11 15.68 -5.33 7.24
C ARG A 11 14.48 -4.48 7.63
N TRP A 12 13.35 -4.78 7.03
CA TRP A 12 12.06 -4.24 7.44
C TRP A 12 11.46 -5.12 8.52
N THR A 13 11.04 -4.51 9.62
CA THR A 13 10.29 -5.16 10.69
C THR A 13 8.93 -4.50 10.81
N MET A 14 7.89 -5.31 10.99
CA MET A 14 6.52 -4.87 11.10
C MET A 14 6.02 -5.20 12.50
N ASP A 15 5.57 -4.19 13.23
CA ASP A 15 4.97 -4.38 14.54
C ASP A 15 3.48 -4.74 14.41
N PHE A 16 3.13 -5.95 14.82
CA PHE A 16 1.74 -6.44 14.81
C PHE A 16 1.01 -6.22 16.13
N SER A 17 1.64 -5.62 17.14
CA SER A 17 1.07 -5.45 18.50
C SER A 17 -0.28 -4.70 18.54
N GLY A 18 -0.57 -3.91 17.49
CA GLY A 18 -1.84 -3.19 17.32
C GLY A 18 -2.90 -3.82 16.43
N TRP A 19 -2.68 -5.05 15.96
CA TRP A 19 -3.58 -5.73 15.04
C TRP A 19 -4.56 -6.64 15.81
N PRO A 20 -5.72 -6.99 15.24
CA PRO A 20 -6.55 -8.07 15.77
C PRO A 20 -5.70 -9.35 15.95
N PRO A 21 -5.78 -10.04 17.12
CA PRO A 21 -4.87 -11.13 17.47
C PRO A 21 -4.82 -12.25 16.42
N GLU A 22 -5.97 -12.59 15.83
CA GLU A 22 -6.08 -13.61 14.79
C GLU A 22 -5.35 -13.22 13.50
N ILE A 23 -5.35 -11.93 13.15
CA ILE A 23 -4.62 -11.43 11.98
C ILE A 23 -3.12 -11.39 12.30
N ALA A 24 -2.74 -10.90 13.48
CA ALA A 24 -1.34 -10.87 13.92
C ALA A 24 -0.70 -12.27 13.91
N ALA A 25 -1.40 -13.28 14.47
CA ALA A 25 -0.95 -14.66 14.48
C ALA A 25 -0.75 -15.20 13.06
N ARG A 26 -1.75 -14.99 12.18
CA ARG A 26 -1.68 -15.44 10.79
C ARG A 26 -0.53 -14.79 10.00
N MET A 27 -0.29 -13.51 10.20
CA MET A 27 0.83 -12.79 9.57
C MET A 27 2.18 -13.30 10.09
N GLY A 28 2.27 -13.58 11.39
CA GLY A 28 3.44 -14.20 12.00
C GLY A 28 3.78 -15.56 11.40
N GLU A 29 2.79 -16.44 11.23
CA GLU A 29 2.96 -17.74 10.56
C GLU A 29 3.48 -17.61 9.13
N LEU A 30 2.90 -16.69 8.35
CA LEU A 30 3.26 -16.50 6.94
C LEU A 30 4.68 -15.95 6.77
N LEU A 31 5.09 -15.04 7.66
CA LEU A 31 6.46 -14.52 7.70
C LEU A 31 7.46 -15.59 8.13
N ALA A 32 7.16 -16.34 9.20
CA ALA A 32 8.03 -17.40 9.69
C ALA A 32 8.19 -18.55 8.68
N GLY A 33 7.12 -18.88 7.95
CA GLY A 33 7.13 -19.89 6.90
C GLY A 33 7.69 -19.43 5.55
N GLY A 34 8.10 -18.16 5.41
CA GLY A 34 8.62 -17.60 4.16
C GLY A 34 7.58 -17.45 3.04
N ALA A 35 6.30 -17.68 3.33
CA ALA A 35 5.20 -17.54 2.37
C ALA A 35 4.81 -16.07 2.12
N LEU A 36 5.35 -15.14 2.90
CA LEU A 36 5.11 -13.71 2.79
C LEU A 36 6.42 -12.94 2.95
N GLN A 37 6.72 -12.10 1.96
CA GLN A 37 7.84 -11.16 2.02
C GLN A 37 7.30 -9.75 2.25
N ILE A 38 7.79 -9.09 3.30
CA ILE A 38 7.45 -7.70 3.62
C ILE A 38 8.73 -6.87 3.76
N PRO A 39 8.80 -5.70 3.09
CA PRO A 39 7.90 -5.22 2.07
C PRO A 39 8.04 -6.05 0.78
N PRO A 40 7.05 -6.00 -0.12
CA PRO A 40 7.19 -6.59 -1.45
C PRO A 40 8.45 -6.06 -2.16
N PRO A 41 9.17 -6.86 -2.97
CA PRO A 41 10.32 -6.39 -3.73
C PRO A 41 10.04 -5.14 -4.56
N VAL A 42 8.84 -5.05 -5.16
CA VAL A 42 8.42 -3.88 -5.95
C VAL A 42 8.31 -2.61 -5.11
N PHE A 43 7.93 -2.71 -3.83
CA PHE A 43 7.90 -1.55 -2.93
C PHE A 43 9.31 -1.01 -2.69
N VAL A 44 10.28 -1.92 -2.49
CA VAL A 44 11.71 -1.57 -2.34
C VAL A 44 12.24 -0.96 -3.64
N GLU A 45 11.96 -1.58 -4.78
CA GLU A 45 12.41 -1.09 -6.10
C GLU A 45 11.83 0.30 -6.42
N MET A 46 10.59 0.57 -6.00
CA MET A 46 9.98 1.89 -6.16
C MET A 46 10.45 2.92 -5.14
N GLY A 47 11.29 2.53 -4.16
CA GLY A 47 11.77 3.42 -3.10
C GLY A 47 10.65 3.91 -2.18
N GLY A 48 9.63 3.08 -1.95
CA GLY A 48 8.50 3.44 -1.12
C GLY A 48 8.89 3.71 0.33
N GLU A 49 8.27 4.74 0.92
CA GLU A 49 8.44 5.10 2.32
C GLU A 49 7.06 5.34 2.95
N ILE A 50 6.73 4.60 4.01
CA ILE A 50 5.48 4.82 4.75
C ILE A 50 5.65 6.08 5.59
N VAL A 51 4.85 7.10 5.30
CA VAL A 51 4.94 8.42 5.96
C VAL A 51 3.79 8.69 6.93
N ALA A 52 2.66 7.99 6.78
CA ALA A 52 1.59 8.02 7.77
C ALA A 52 0.78 6.73 7.75
N TRP A 53 0.39 6.27 8.93
CA TRP A 53 -0.48 5.11 9.13
C TRP A 53 -1.49 5.42 10.22
N ASP A 54 -2.79 5.29 9.91
CA ASP A 54 -3.87 5.54 10.87
C ASP A 54 -4.89 4.38 10.83
N MET A 55 -4.87 3.56 11.88
CA MET A 55 -5.77 2.43 12.05
C MET A 55 -7.22 2.87 12.30
N ALA A 56 -7.43 3.96 13.04
CA ALA A 56 -8.76 4.45 13.37
C ALA A 56 -9.43 5.04 12.13
N ALA A 57 -8.67 5.84 11.37
CA ALA A 57 -9.11 6.45 10.12
C ALA A 57 -9.07 5.49 8.92
N LYS A 58 -8.51 4.28 9.10
CA LYS A 58 -8.27 3.26 8.07
C LYS A 58 -7.57 3.83 6.84
N SER A 59 -6.46 4.53 7.08
CA SER A 59 -5.70 5.20 6.03
C SER A 59 -4.20 4.95 6.10
N LEU A 60 -3.57 4.92 4.93
CA LEU A 60 -2.13 4.78 4.74
C LEU A 60 -1.65 5.83 3.74
N ALA A 61 -0.53 6.46 4.05
CA ALA A 61 0.19 7.34 3.13
C ALA A 61 1.59 6.80 2.89
N VAL A 62 1.95 6.64 1.62
CA VAL A 62 3.28 6.22 1.18
C VAL A 62 3.83 7.25 0.22
N ARG A 63 5.07 7.66 0.46
CA ARG A 63 5.85 8.52 -0.40
C ARG A 63 6.73 7.68 -1.32
N PHE A 64 6.86 8.13 -2.56
CA PHE A 64 7.73 7.52 -3.56
C PHE A 64 8.56 8.60 -4.26
N PRO A 65 9.88 8.40 -4.44
CA PRO A 65 10.69 9.26 -5.29
C PRO A 65 10.29 9.07 -6.77
N VAL A 66 10.40 10.12 -7.56
CA VAL A 66 10.29 10.01 -9.03
C VAL A 66 11.62 9.52 -9.58
N GLN A 67 11.59 8.43 -10.34
CA GLN A 67 12.79 7.79 -10.85
C GLN A 67 12.76 7.72 -12.38
N ALA A 68 13.86 8.09 -13.03
CA ALA A 68 13.95 8.14 -14.49
C ALA A 68 13.63 6.79 -15.17
N ARG A 69 14.01 5.68 -14.53
CA ARG A 69 13.73 4.32 -15.02
C ARG A 69 12.24 3.94 -15.08
N PHE A 70 11.36 4.72 -14.47
CA PHE A 70 9.90 4.52 -14.53
C PHE A 70 9.20 5.49 -15.47
N GLN A 71 9.95 6.21 -16.30
CA GLN A 71 9.38 7.14 -17.26
C GLN A 71 8.86 6.44 -18.53
N ASN A 72 7.84 7.02 -19.12
CA ASN A 72 7.37 6.71 -20.46
C ASN A 72 8.22 7.45 -21.53
N PRO A 73 8.01 7.21 -22.83
CA PRO A 73 8.77 7.88 -23.89
C PRO A 73 8.68 9.42 -23.90
N MET A 74 7.69 10.00 -23.22
CA MET A 74 7.50 11.44 -23.08
C MET A 74 8.16 12.01 -21.82
N GLY A 75 8.89 11.19 -21.04
CA GLY A 75 9.60 11.62 -19.83
C GLY A 75 8.74 11.71 -18.56
N TYR A 76 7.43 11.44 -18.64
CA TYR A 76 6.54 11.38 -17.47
C TYR A 76 6.58 9.99 -16.85
N MET A 77 6.25 9.86 -15.55
CA MET A 77 6.08 8.54 -14.96
C MET A 77 5.05 7.71 -15.74
N GLN A 78 5.42 6.47 -16.09
CA GLN A 78 4.55 5.55 -16.83
C GLN A 78 3.30 5.24 -16.00
N GLY A 79 2.12 5.31 -16.63
CA GLY A 79 0.83 5.10 -15.95
C GLY A 79 0.77 3.79 -15.18
N GLY A 80 1.29 2.69 -15.74
CA GLY A 80 1.38 1.39 -15.05
C GLY A 80 2.21 1.44 -13.76
N MET A 81 3.25 2.27 -13.71
CA MET A 81 4.04 2.46 -12.49
C MET A 81 3.30 3.31 -11.45
N ILE A 82 2.49 4.27 -11.88
CA ILE A 82 1.57 4.99 -10.96
C ILE A 82 0.57 4.00 -10.36
N ALA A 83 0.03 3.07 -11.17
CA ALA A 83 -0.86 2.02 -10.68
C ALA A 83 -0.17 1.09 -9.68
N ALA A 84 1.09 0.71 -9.94
CA ALA A 84 1.89 -0.08 -9.01
C ALA A 84 2.14 0.64 -7.68
N ALA A 85 2.44 1.96 -7.70
CA ALA A 85 2.55 2.75 -6.48
C ALA A 85 1.24 2.76 -5.68
N VAL A 86 0.09 2.86 -6.36
CA VAL A 86 -1.22 2.80 -5.73
C VAL A 86 -1.49 1.42 -5.12
N ASP A 87 -1.22 0.34 -5.85
CA ASP A 87 -1.42 -1.03 -5.35
C ASP A 87 -0.50 -1.35 -4.16
N ASN A 88 0.74 -0.84 -4.17
CA ASN A 88 1.67 -0.90 -3.03
C ASN A 88 1.14 -0.24 -1.74
N VAL A 89 0.13 0.64 -1.83
CA VAL A 89 -0.56 1.21 -0.66
C VAL A 89 -1.83 0.42 -0.34
N VAL A 90 -2.60 0.06 -1.37
CA VAL A 90 -3.88 -0.64 -1.25
C VAL A 90 -3.70 -2.04 -0.63
N GLY A 91 -2.72 -2.81 -1.10
CA GLY A 91 -2.44 -4.17 -0.65
C GLY A 91 -2.25 -4.24 0.87
N PRO A 92 -1.27 -3.50 1.44
CA PRO A 92 -1.08 -3.36 2.89
C PRO A 92 -2.34 -2.92 3.65
N LEU A 93 -3.12 -1.98 3.09
CA LEU A 93 -4.35 -1.48 3.72
C LEU A 93 -5.44 -2.57 3.82
N SER A 94 -5.48 -3.51 2.87
CA SER A 94 -6.44 -4.62 2.88
C SER A 94 -6.24 -5.58 4.06
N PHE A 95 -5.00 -5.74 4.53
CA PHE A 95 -4.69 -6.58 5.69
C PHE A 95 -5.24 -6.02 7.01
N MET A 96 -5.64 -4.74 7.06
CA MET A 96 -6.24 -4.16 8.27
C MET A 96 -7.63 -4.71 8.59
N VAL A 97 -8.30 -5.33 7.62
CA VAL A 97 -9.72 -5.72 7.74
C VAL A 97 -9.96 -7.17 7.36
N ALA A 98 -8.95 -7.88 6.88
CA ALA A 98 -9.05 -9.26 6.45
C ALA A 98 -7.69 -9.97 6.54
N PRO A 99 -7.67 -11.31 6.62
CA PRO A 99 -6.49 -12.11 6.28
C PRO A 99 -5.96 -11.77 4.88
N PRO A 100 -4.76 -12.25 4.51
CA PRO A 100 -4.16 -11.98 3.21
C PRO A 100 -5.16 -12.08 2.06
N SER A 101 -5.28 -10.98 1.32
CA SER A 101 -6.24 -10.83 0.25
C SER A 101 -5.52 -10.47 -1.06
N VAL A 102 -6.18 -10.75 -2.18
CA VAL A 102 -5.67 -10.43 -3.51
C VAL A 102 -6.48 -9.29 -4.11
N THR A 103 -5.82 -8.35 -4.79
CA THR A 103 -6.50 -7.29 -5.55
C THR A 103 -7.25 -7.91 -6.72
N ARG A 104 -8.57 -7.99 -6.64
CA ARG A 104 -9.43 -8.51 -7.73
C ARG A 104 -9.63 -7.50 -8.85
N SER A 105 -9.80 -6.24 -8.48
CA SER A 105 -9.98 -5.14 -9.40
C SER A 105 -9.35 -3.88 -8.83
N LEU A 106 -8.72 -3.11 -9.71
CA LEU A 106 -8.23 -1.77 -9.42
C LEU A 106 -8.74 -0.85 -10.53
N THR A 107 -9.52 0.15 -10.15
CA THR A 107 -9.99 1.20 -11.07
C THR A 107 -9.24 2.49 -10.78
N MET A 108 -8.67 3.11 -11.81
CA MET A 108 -7.95 4.37 -11.68
C MET A 108 -8.39 5.36 -12.74
N GLU A 109 -8.46 6.63 -12.34
CA GLU A 109 -8.60 7.77 -13.23
C GLU A 109 -7.34 8.62 -13.15
N TYR A 110 -6.69 8.87 -14.29
CA TYR A 110 -5.47 9.66 -14.36
C TYR A 110 -5.82 11.12 -14.67
N LEU A 111 -5.69 11.99 -13.67
CA LEU A 111 -6.06 13.41 -13.81
C LEU A 111 -4.95 14.26 -14.42
N ARG A 112 -3.69 13.99 -14.05
CA ARG A 112 -2.49 14.72 -14.51
C ARG A 112 -1.29 13.79 -14.56
N PRO A 113 -0.33 14.03 -15.46
CA PRO A 113 0.92 13.27 -15.47
C PRO A 113 1.83 13.65 -14.29
N ILE A 114 2.73 12.75 -13.91
CA ILE A 114 3.80 13.04 -12.94
C ILE A 114 5.07 13.42 -13.73
N PRO A 115 5.51 14.70 -13.68
CA PRO A 115 6.65 15.17 -14.45
C PRO A 115 7.98 14.73 -13.85
N PRO A 116 9.06 14.66 -14.66
CA PRO A 116 10.39 14.29 -14.18
C PRO A 116 11.00 15.34 -13.25
N SER A 117 10.48 16.57 -13.25
CA SER A 117 10.90 17.66 -12.36
C SER A 117 10.39 17.51 -10.93
N LEU A 118 9.43 16.64 -10.68
CA LEU A 118 8.94 16.37 -9.33
C LEU A 118 9.94 15.44 -8.63
N ALA A 119 10.39 15.79 -7.42
CA ALA A 119 11.31 14.93 -6.67
C ALA A 119 10.62 13.67 -6.11
N GLU A 120 9.41 13.85 -5.58
CA GLU A 120 8.64 12.79 -4.91
C GLU A 120 7.13 13.04 -5.02
N PHE A 121 6.34 11.99 -4.88
CA PHE A 121 4.89 12.06 -4.77
C PHE A 121 4.38 11.19 -3.62
N THR A 122 3.19 11.49 -3.13
CA THR A 122 2.56 10.71 -2.04
C THR A 122 1.24 10.11 -2.54
N VAL A 123 1.11 8.80 -2.34
CA VAL A 123 -0.15 8.10 -2.47
C VAL A 123 -0.80 8.04 -1.09
N VAL A 124 -2.03 8.54 -1.00
CA VAL A 124 -2.86 8.40 0.20
C VAL A 124 -4.06 7.54 -0.16
N ALA A 125 -4.19 6.43 0.55
CA ALA A 125 -5.32 5.53 0.44
C ALA A 125 -6.14 5.57 1.74
N ARG A 126 -7.46 5.56 1.59
CA ARG A 126 -8.40 5.35 2.68
C ARG A 126 -9.34 4.23 2.29
N LEU A 127 -9.52 3.28 3.21
CA LEU A 127 -10.46 2.19 3.01
C LEU A 127 -11.89 2.74 3.18
N VAL A 128 -12.69 2.68 2.12
CA VAL A 128 -14.08 3.19 2.11
C VAL A 128 -15.07 2.07 2.42
N ALA A 129 -14.85 0.87 1.90
CA ALA A 129 -15.67 -0.30 2.20
C ALA A 129 -14.82 -1.57 2.27
N ALA A 130 -15.22 -2.52 3.13
CA ALA A 130 -14.67 -3.87 3.10
C ALA A 130 -15.67 -4.93 3.59
N GLU A 131 -15.58 -6.18 3.09
CA GLU A 131 -16.67 -7.14 3.29
C GLU A 131 -16.21 -8.62 3.19
N VAL A 132 -16.14 -9.40 4.29
CA VAL A 132 -15.65 -10.80 4.40
C VAL A 132 -16.66 -11.71 5.13
N ARG A 133 -16.87 -12.98 4.75
CA ARG A 133 -18.01 -13.85 5.14
C ARG A 133 -17.88 -15.27 4.51
N ARG A 134 -18.39 -16.38 5.10
CA ARG A 134 -18.28 -17.81 4.66
C ARG A 134 -19.63 -18.61 4.45
N GLY A 135 -20.00 -19.07 3.24
CA GLY A 135 -21.27 -19.81 2.90
C GLY A 135 -22.18 -19.18 1.79
N PRO A 136 -23.38 -19.74 1.43
CA PRO A 136 -24.16 -19.30 0.25
C PRO A 136 -24.83 -17.91 0.37
N GLY A 137 -24.61 -17.17 1.46
CA GLY A 137 -24.92 -15.75 1.62
C GLY A 137 -23.71 -14.94 2.07
N THR A 138 -22.52 -15.51 1.99
CA THR A 138 -21.42 -15.14 2.85
C THR A 138 -20.18 -14.90 1.95
N LEU A 139 -20.06 -13.65 1.45
CA LEU A 139 -18.92 -12.89 0.87
C LEU A 139 -17.56 -12.82 1.64
N LEU A 140 -16.51 -13.57 1.27
CA LEU A 140 -15.20 -13.68 1.96
C LEU A 140 -14.18 -12.51 1.85
N ALA A 141 -14.41 -11.50 1.01
CA ALA A 141 -13.63 -10.25 0.96
C ALA A 141 -14.26 -9.29 -0.07
N LYS A 142 -14.16 -7.99 0.18
CA LYS A 142 -14.41 -6.88 -0.73
C LYS A 142 -13.60 -5.71 -0.22
N ALA A 143 -13.14 -4.83 -1.10
CA ALA A 143 -12.50 -3.58 -0.74
C ALA A 143 -12.99 -2.50 -1.72
N THR A 144 -13.21 -1.28 -1.26
CA THR A 144 -13.43 -0.10 -2.12
C THR A 144 -12.55 1.01 -1.59
N LEU A 145 -11.69 1.54 -2.45
CA LEU A 145 -10.68 2.52 -2.08
C LEU A 145 -10.87 3.81 -2.88
N HIS A 146 -10.83 4.92 -2.17
CA HIS A 146 -10.69 6.24 -2.77
C HIS A 146 -9.23 6.64 -2.68
N ASN A 147 -8.56 6.70 -3.82
CA ASN A 147 -7.18 7.15 -3.91
C ASN A 147 -7.17 8.58 -4.41
N ARG A 148 -6.45 9.46 -3.72
CA ARG A 148 -6.16 10.80 -4.20
C ARG A 148 -4.66 11.00 -4.15
N ILE A 149 -4.05 11.27 -5.31
CA ILE A 149 -2.65 11.69 -5.35
C ILE A 149 -2.64 13.12 -4.82
N LEU A 150 -2.09 13.29 -3.62
CA LEU A 150 -1.94 14.60 -3.01
C LEU A 150 -0.56 15.15 -3.39
N ARG A 151 -0.56 16.39 -3.88
CA ARG A 151 0.65 17.20 -3.95
C ARG A 151 1.00 17.58 -2.52
N ARG A 152 2.16 17.16 -1.99
CA ARG A 152 2.67 17.77 -0.75
C ARG A 152 3.40 19.06 -1.10
N PHE A 153 3.14 20.06 -0.28
CA PHE A 153 3.47 21.47 -0.45
C PHE A 153 4.98 21.68 -0.61
N GLY A 154 5.33 22.63 -1.48
CA GLY A 154 6.67 23.20 -1.49
C GLY A 154 6.94 23.92 -0.17
N GLY A 155 8.09 23.60 0.41
CA GLY A 155 9.00 24.56 1.00
C GLY A 155 10.25 24.56 0.13
#